data_AF-A0A0Q4FZG6-F1
#
_entry.id   AF-A0A0Q4FZG6-F1
#
_cell.length_a   1.000
_cell.length_b   1.000
_cell.length_c   1.000
_cell.angle_alpha   90.00
_cell.angle_beta   90.00
_cell.angle_gamma   90.00
#
_symmetry.space_group_name_H-M   'P 1'
#
loop_
_entity.id
_entity.type
_entity.pdbx_description
1 polymer ?
#
loop_
_entity_poly.entity_id
_entity_poly.type
_entity_poly.pdbx_seq_one_letter_code
_entity_poly.pdbx_strand_id
1 'polypeptide(L)' 'MAEKFERHRQPWRPDEIQKLHQLAAKGMALKALAKALTRSEESIKDRATEDGLKIAKLR' A
#
# COMPACT_ATOMS: atom_id res chain seq x y z
N MET A 1 -16.81 -21.25 7.92
CA MET A 1 -15.33 -21.28 8.00
C MET A 1 -14.83 -19.86 7.77
N ALA A 2 -14.72 -19.04 8.82
CA ALA A 2 -14.15 -17.70 8.70
C ALA A 2 -12.76 -17.80 9.32
N GLU A 3 -11.79 -18.19 8.50
CA GLU A 3 -10.37 -18.12 8.86
C GLU A 3 -10.10 -16.65 9.16
N LYS A 4 -10.07 -16.32 10.45
CA LYS A 4 -9.51 -15.08 10.96
C LYS A 4 -8.05 -15.16 10.57
N PHE A 5 -7.73 -14.72 9.35
CA PHE A 5 -6.39 -14.30 9.02
C PHE A 5 -6.05 -13.27 10.07
N GLU A 6 -5.32 -13.70 11.09
CA GLU A 6 -4.58 -12.84 11.98
C GLU A 6 -3.68 -12.06 11.02
N ARG A 7 -4.20 -10.94 10.52
CA ARG A 7 -3.48 -9.94 9.75
C ARG A 7 -2.42 -9.46 10.73
N HIS A 8 -1.34 -10.22 10.86
CA HIS A 8 -0.04 -9.70 11.21
C HIS A 8 0.13 -8.57 10.20
N ARG A 9 -0.26 -7.36 10.62
CA ARG A 9 0.04 -6.13 9.91
C ARG A 9 1.55 -6.08 9.95
N GLN A 10 2.16 -6.77 8.99
CA GLN A 10 3.58 -6.82 8.79
C GLN A 10 4.05 -5.37 8.85
N PRO A 11 4.86 -5.02 9.85
CA PRO A 11 5.17 -3.63 10.12
C PRO A 11 5.73 -3.01 8.84
N TRP A 12 5.24 -1.84 8.50
CA TRP A 12 5.76 -1.10 7.36
C TRP A 12 7.18 -0.70 7.68
N ARG A 13 8.14 -1.23 6.90
CA ARG A 13 9.51 -0.77 7.02
C ARG A 13 9.60 0.65 6.47
N PRO A 14 10.47 1.51 7.04
CA PRO A 14 10.67 2.87 6.54
C PRO A 14 11.08 2.90 5.06
N ASP A 15 11.81 1.86 4.60
CA ASP A 15 12.16 1.68 3.19
C ASP A 15 10.93 1.45 2.30
N GLU A 16 9.96 0.64 2.76
CA GLU A 16 8.71 0.40 2.03
C GLU A 16 7.84 1.66 1.95
N ILE A 17 7.81 2.45 3.02
CA ILE A 17 7.09 3.73 3.07
C ILE A 17 7.72 4.71 2.08
N GLN A 18 9.04 4.88 2.12
CA GLN A 18 9.76 5.73 1.15
C GLN A 18 9.50 5.29 -0.29
N LYS A 19 9.51 3.98 -0.55
CA LYS A 19 9.23 3.43 -1.87
C LYS A 19 7.78 3.68 -2.29
N LEU A 20 6.82 3.54 -1.38
CA LEU A 20 5.42 3.88 -1.62
C LEU A 20 5.27 5.36 -1.99
N HIS A 21 5.96 6.29 -1.30
CA HIS A 21 5.91 7.73 -1.61
C HIS A 21 6.52 8.02 -2.97
N GLN A 22 7.69 7.46 -3.26
CA GLN A 22 8.38 7.62 -4.54
C GLN A 22 7.51 7.14 -5.71
N LEU A 23 6.86 5.99 -5.56
CA LEU A 23 6.00 5.43 -6.61
C LEU A 23 4.65 6.17 -6.70
N ALA A 24 4.09 6.62 -5.57
CA ALA A 24 2.88 7.44 -5.55
C ALA A 24 3.12 8.84 -6.16
N ALA A 25 4.27 9.46 -5.89
CA ALA A 25 4.69 10.72 -6.50
C ALA A 25 4.87 10.60 -8.02
N LYS A 26 5.25 9.42 -8.52
CA LYS A 26 5.28 9.10 -9.95
C LYS A 26 3.89 8.88 -10.56
N GLY A 27 2.82 8.95 -9.76
CA GLY A 27 1.44 8.74 -10.23
C GLY A 27 1.12 7.26 -10.50
N MET A 28 1.83 6.31 -9.88
CA MET A 28 1.48 4.89 -10.04
C MET A 28 0.11 4.57 -9.44
N ALA A 29 -0.58 3.65 -10.10
CA ALA A 29 -1.86 3.17 -9.64
C ALA A 29 -1.75 2.23 -8.44
N LEU A 30 -2.80 2.19 -7.62
CA LEU A 30 -2.92 1.31 -6.44
C LEU A 30 -2.53 -0.15 -6.72
N LYS A 31 -3.02 -0.70 -7.84
CA LYS A 31 -2.74 -2.10 -8.24
C LYS A 31 -1.27 -2.33 -8.62
N ALA A 32 -0.62 -1.33 -9.21
CA ALA A 32 0.81 -1.39 -9.54
C ALA A 32 1.67 -1.30 -8.27
N LEU A 33 1.30 -0.42 -7.34
CA LEU A 33 1.94 -0.31 -6.03
C LEU A 33 1.82 -1.61 -5.23
N ALA A 34 0.64 -2.24 -5.24
CA ALA A 34 0.39 -3.51 -4.56
C ALA A 34 1.30 -4.61 -5.09
N LYS A 35 1.43 -4.70 -6.43
CA LYS A 35 2.35 -5.63 -7.09
C LYS A 35 3.83 -5.31 -6.80
N ALA A 36 4.21 -4.04 -6.77
CA ALA A 36 5.59 -3.61 -6.55
C ALA A 36 6.06 -3.80 -5.10
N LEU A 37 5.17 -3.62 -4.13
CA LEU A 37 5.46 -3.76 -2.70
C LEU A 37 5.07 -5.15 -2.16
N THR A 38 4.53 -6.04 -2.99
CA THR A 38 4.02 -7.36 -2.60
C THR A 38 3.04 -7.29 -1.40
N ARG A 39 2.31 -6.18 -1.30
CA ARG A 39 1.32 -5.91 -0.24
C ARG A 39 -0.07 -5.83 -0.85
N SER A 40 -1.07 -6.14 -0.04
CA SER A 40 -2.47 -6.02 -0.44
C SER A 40 -2.85 -4.57 -0.74
N GLU A 41 -3.72 -4.37 -1.72
CA GLU A 41 -4.27 -3.06 -2.10
C GLU A 41 -4.89 -2.34 -0.90
N GLU A 42 -5.55 -3.08 0.01
CA GLU A 42 -6.09 -2.56 1.27
C GLU A 42 -5.01 -1.96 2.17
N SER A 43 -3.87 -2.64 2.37
CA SER A 43 -2.78 -2.14 3.23
C SER A 43 -2.12 -0.89 2.65
N ILE A 44 -1.97 -0.82 1.33
CA ILE A 44 -1.43 0.36 0.64
C ILE A 44 -2.38 1.54 0.78
N LYS A 45 -3.68 1.31 0.64
CA LYS A 45 -4.70 2.34 0.81
C LYS A 45 -4.72 2.88 2.25
N ASP A 46 -4.61 2.00 3.23
CA ASP A 46 -4.56 2.36 4.65
C ASP A 46 -3.32 3.23 4.93
N ARG A 47 -2.11 2.74 4.56
CA ARG A 47 -0.86 3.49 4.71
C ARG A 47 -0.88 4.83 3.96
N ALA A 48 -1.39 4.86 2.73
CA ALA A 48 -1.51 6.10 1.97
C ALA A 48 -2.49 7.08 2.59
N THR A 49 -3.53 6.59 3.27
CA THR A 49 -4.47 7.44 4.03
C THR A 49 -3.79 8.00 5.27
N GLU A 50 -3.06 7.16 6.02
CA GLU A 50 -2.27 7.58 7.18
C GLU A 50 -1.20 8.62 6.80
N ASP A 51 -0.62 8.49 5.61
CA ASP A 51 0.43 9.39 5.11
C ASP A 51 -0.12 10.60 4.33
N GLY A 52 -1.42 10.63 4.01
CA GLY A 52 -2.05 11.70 3.24
C GLY A 52 -1.71 11.69 1.73
N LEU A 53 -1.28 10.55 1.20
CA LEU A 53 -0.92 10.36 -0.20
C LEU A 53 -2.15 10.08 -1.07
N LYS A 54 -2.35 10.90 -2.10
CA LYS A 54 -3.39 10.68 -3.11
C LYS A 54 -2.93 9.68 -4.17
N ILE A 55 -3.13 8.39 -3.91
CA ILE A 55 -2.89 7.33 -4.92
C ILE A 55 -4.04 7.31 -5.92
N ALA A 56 -3.72 7.44 -7.21
CA ALA A 56 -4.69 7.27 -8.28
C ALA A 56 -5.24 5.82 -8.26
N LYS A 57 -6.55 5.66 -8.05
CA LYS A 57 -7.22 4.39 -8.35
C LYS A 57 -7.30 4.29 -9.88
N LEU A 58 -6.69 3.24 -10.45
CA LEU A 58 -6.95 2.89 -11.84
C LEU A 58 -8.45 2.61 -11.95
N ARG A 59 -9.15 3.39 -12.77
CA ARG A 59 -10.58 3.24 -13.08
C ARG A 59 -10.78 2.16 -14.12
#